data_AF-A0A256BHT2-F1
#
_entry.id   AF-A0A256BHT2-F1
#
_cell.length_a   1.000
_cell.length_b   1.000
_cell.length_c   1.000
_cell.angle_alpha   90.00
_cell.angle_beta   90.00
_cell.angle_gamma   90.00
#
_symmetry.space_group_name_H-M   'P 1'
#
loop_
_entity.id
_entity.type
_entity.pdbx_description
1 polymer ?
#
loop_
_entity_poly.entity_id
_entity_poly.type
_entity_poly.pdbx_seq_one_letter_code
_entity_poly.pdbx_strand_id
1 'polypeptide(L)'
;DQLAAFAGLTPREFSSGSSIHGKPRLSKIGNSRLRKALFMPAIVARRYNSPIAAFCARLTAKGKSKMSVIGAVMHKLLRQVFGVLKSQRSFDPNFVQIPS
;
A
#
# COMPACT_ATOMS: atom_id res chain seq x y z
N ASP A 1 -16.67 -2.64 -6.64
CA ASP A 1 -15.20 -2.42 -6.47
C ASP A 1 -14.32 -3.41 -7.22
N GLN A 2 -14.10 -3.20 -8.53
CA GLN A 2 -13.29 -4.10 -9.38
C GLN A 2 -11.77 -3.81 -9.37
N LEU A 3 -11.35 -2.60 -8.95
CA LEU A 3 -9.96 -2.14 -9.07
C LEU A 3 -9.00 -2.82 -8.06
N ALA A 4 -9.48 -3.11 -6.85
CA ALA A 4 -8.70 -3.81 -5.82
C ALA A 4 -8.51 -5.30 -6.14
N ALA A 5 -9.49 -5.91 -6.82
CA ALA A 5 -9.43 -7.29 -7.31
C ALA A 5 -8.43 -7.44 -8.46
N PHE A 6 -8.35 -6.47 -9.38
CA PHE A 6 -7.42 -6.49 -10.51
C PHE A 6 -5.95 -6.30 -10.08
N ALA A 7 -5.69 -5.50 -9.04
CA ALA A 7 -4.35 -5.29 -8.50
C ALA A 7 -3.89 -6.37 -7.50
N GLY A 8 -4.78 -7.31 -7.14
CA GLY A 8 -4.50 -8.34 -6.15
C GLY A 8 -4.32 -7.84 -4.72
N LEU A 9 -4.93 -6.69 -4.40
CA LEU A 9 -4.73 -5.96 -3.15
C LEU A 9 -5.99 -5.92 -2.27
N THR A 10 -6.98 -6.76 -2.58
CA THR A 10 -8.08 -7.03 -1.66
C THR A 10 -7.66 -8.13 -0.66
N PRO A 11 -7.77 -7.89 0.65
CA PRO A 11 -7.78 -8.99 1.60
C PRO A 11 -9.05 -9.81 1.34
N ARG A 12 -8.88 -11.07 0.93
CA ARG A 12 -9.97 -12.04 0.96
C ARG A 12 -9.96 -12.64 2.37
N GLU A 13 -10.99 -12.36 3.16
CA GLU A 13 -11.28 -13.19 4.32
C GLU A 13 -11.64 -14.58 3.80
N PHE A 14 -10.80 -15.56 4.13
CA PHE A 14 -11.16 -16.97 3.99
C PHE A 14 -11.95 -17.35 5.24
N SER A 15 -13.26 -17.19 5.18
CA SER A 15 -14.17 -17.92 6.05
C SER A 15 -14.38 -19.32 5.46
N SER A 16 -13.35 -20.14 5.48
CA SER A 16 -13.51 -21.60 5.37
C SER A 16 -12.46 -22.25 6.26
N GLY A 17 -12.95 -22.83 7.36
CA GLY A 17 -12.37 -23.92 8.14
C GLY A 17 -10.85 -24.05 8.18
N SER A 18 -10.32 -23.90 9.40
CA SER A 18 -9.07 -24.51 9.89
C SER A 18 -7.76 -24.12 9.20
N SER A 19 -7.16 -23.01 9.66
CA SER A 19 -5.73 -23.03 10.03
C SER A 19 -5.41 -21.85 10.94
N ILE A 20 -5.13 -22.21 12.19
CA ILE A 20 -4.84 -21.38 13.34
C ILE A 20 -3.42 -20.77 13.16
N HIS A 21 -3.23 -19.47 13.45
CA HIS A 21 -1.92 -18.83 13.72
C HIS A 21 -0.90 -18.58 12.58
N GLY A 22 -1.31 -18.16 11.38
CA GLY A 22 -0.36 -17.70 10.34
C GLY A 22 -0.01 -16.20 10.42
N LYS A 23 1.29 -15.83 10.49
CA LYS A 23 1.78 -14.44 10.35
C LYS A 23 1.16 -13.76 9.09
N PRO A 24 0.75 -12.48 9.14
CA PRO A 24 0.13 -11.81 7.99
C PRO A 24 1.11 -11.78 6.81
N ARG A 25 0.80 -12.54 5.76
CA ARG A 25 1.54 -12.58 4.50
C ARG A 25 0.85 -11.69 3.48
N LEU A 26 1.64 -10.82 2.84
CA LEU A 26 1.18 -9.99 1.73
C LEU A 26 0.64 -10.88 0.60
N SER A 27 -0.54 -10.55 0.05
CA SER A 27 -1.16 -11.30 -1.04
C SER A 27 -0.19 -11.38 -2.24
N LYS A 28 0.04 -12.60 -2.73
CA LYS A 28 0.86 -12.84 -3.94
C LYS A 28 0.13 -12.47 -5.24
N ILE A 29 -1.09 -11.94 -5.15
CA ILE A 29 -2.01 -11.71 -6.28
C ILE A 29 -1.52 -10.53 -7.17
N GLY A 30 -0.68 -9.62 -6.67
CA GLY A 30 -0.07 -8.56 -7.49
C GLY A 30 1.22 -8.97 -8.24
N ASN A 31 1.55 -8.27 -9.32
CA ASN A 31 2.76 -8.49 -10.13
C ASN A 31 4.05 -8.41 -9.27
N SER A 32 4.86 -9.47 -9.29
CA SER A 32 6.13 -9.55 -8.54
C SER A 32 7.13 -8.46 -8.94
N ARG A 33 7.12 -8.04 -10.21
CA ARG A 33 7.93 -6.92 -10.72
C ARG A 33 7.52 -5.61 -10.07
N LEU A 34 6.22 -5.35 -9.91
CA LEU A 34 5.73 -4.14 -9.24
C LEU A 34 6.11 -4.12 -7.77
N ARG A 35 6.02 -5.25 -7.06
CA ARG A 35 6.49 -5.32 -5.67
C ARG A 35 7.98 -5.00 -5.56
N LYS A 36 8.81 -5.58 -6.44
CA LYS A 36 10.26 -5.32 -6.45
C LYS A 36 10.55 -3.85 -6.78
N ALA A 37 9.86 -3.30 -7.77
CA ALA A 37 10.00 -1.92 -8.19
C ALA A 37 9.59 -0.92 -7.09
N LEU A 38 8.56 -1.24 -6.29
CA LEU A 38 8.04 -0.34 -5.24
C LEU A 38 8.70 -0.50 -3.87
N PHE A 39 9.44 -1.58 -3.64
CA PHE A 39 10.04 -1.84 -2.33
C PHE A 39 11.08 -0.77 -1.95
N MET A 40 12.04 -0.49 -2.84
CA MET A 40 13.05 0.53 -2.57
C MET A 40 12.44 1.94 -2.48
N PRO A 41 11.54 2.37 -3.39
CA PRO A 41 10.79 3.62 -3.23
C PRO A 41 10.05 3.72 -1.90
N ALA A 42 9.42 2.64 -1.41
CA ALA A 42 8.74 2.65 -0.12
C ALA A 42 9.71 2.87 1.06
N ILE A 43 10.91 2.27 1.02
CA ILE A 43 11.94 2.48 2.04
C ILE A 43 12.44 3.93 2.03
N VAL A 44 12.72 4.48 0.84
CA VAL A 44 13.19 5.86 0.66
C VAL A 44 12.12 6.85 1.09
N ALA A 45 10.88 6.65 0.66
CA ALA A 45 9.76 7.50 1.01
C ALA A 45 9.51 7.56 2.53
N ARG A 46 9.68 6.44 3.24
CA ARG A 46 9.62 6.45 4.71
C ARG A 46 10.66 7.37 5.36
N ARG A 47 11.83 7.56 4.74
CA ARG A 47 12.91 8.42 5.29
C ARG A 47 12.73 9.89 4.94
N TYR A 48 12.33 10.20 3.71
CA TYR A 48 12.36 11.57 3.19
C TYR A 48 10.99 12.22 3.01
N ASN A 49 9.89 11.46 2.98
CA ASN A 49 8.55 12.00 2.80
C ASN A 49 7.84 12.05 4.17
N SER A 50 7.74 13.26 4.74
CA SER A 50 7.14 13.49 6.07
C SER A 50 5.72 12.91 6.22
N PRO A 51 4.78 13.11 5.26
CA PRO A 51 3.48 12.43 5.28
C PRO A 51 3.54 10.90 5.33
N ILE A 52 4.51 10.28 4.65
CA ILE A 52 4.71 8.82 4.66
C ILE A 52 5.36 8.37 5.97
N ALA A 53 6.31 9.14 6.53
CA ALA A 53 6.91 8.87 7.83
C ALA A 53 5.84 8.89 8.94
N ALA A 54 4.98 9.91 8.96
CA ALA A 54 3.85 10.01 9.90
C ALA A 54 2.87 8.83 9.75
N PHE A 55 2.59 8.42 8.51
CA PHE A 55 1.78 7.24 8.23
C PHE A 55 2.43 5.95 8.78
N CYS A 56 3.74 5.78 8.62
CA CYS A 56 4.48 4.65 9.17
C CYS A 56 4.44 4.64 10.69
N ALA A 57 4.71 5.78 11.34
CA ALA A 57 4.68 5.92 12.80
C ALA A 57 3.32 5.50 13.36
N ARG A 58 2.22 5.96 12.74
CA ARG A 58 0.86 5.58 13.14
C ARG A 58 0.60 4.08 13.02
N LEU A 59 1.13 3.41 12.00
CA LEU A 59 0.98 1.95 11.86
C LEU A 59 1.85 1.18 12.85
N THR A 60 3.06 1.65 13.11
CA THR A 60 3.95 1.06 14.13
C THR A 60 3.35 1.20 15.53
N ALA A 61 2.76 2.36 15.87
CA ALA A 61 2.05 2.56 17.13
C ALA A 61 0.86 1.61 17.30
N LYS A 62 0.23 1.17 16.20
CA LYS A 62 -0.82 0.14 16.18
C LYS A 62 -0.28 -1.31 16.26
N GLY A 63 0.99 -1.49 16.60
CA GLY A 63 1.62 -2.81 16.74
C GLY A 63 1.87 -3.55 15.41
N LYS A 64 1.83 -2.87 14.26
CA LYS A 64 2.04 -3.53 12.97
C LYS A 64 3.52 -3.86 12.76
N SER A 65 3.78 -5.04 12.20
CA SER A 65 5.14 -5.48 11.88
C SER A 65 5.79 -4.57 10.84
N LYS A 66 7.13 -4.44 10.88
CA LYS A 66 7.90 -3.62 9.93
C LYS A 66 7.56 -3.92 8.47
N MET A 67 7.39 -5.21 8.13
CA MET A 67 7.01 -5.62 6.77
C MET A 67 5.57 -5.25 6.40
N SER A 68 4.64 -5.33 7.35
CA SER A 68 3.26 -4.87 7.14
C SER A 68 3.21 -3.37 6.88
N VAL A 69 4.00 -2.59 7.61
CA VAL A 69 4.15 -1.13 7.39
C VAL A 69 4.69 -0.85 5.99
N ILE A 70 5.75 -1.52 5.56
CA ILE A 70 6.32 -1.34 4.22
C ILE A 70 5.29 -1.71 3.14
N GLY A 71 4.57 -2.82 3.30
CA GLY A 71 3.51 -3.21 2.38
C GLY A 71 2.41 -2.15 2.26
N ALA A 72 2.02 -1.52 3.38
CA ALA A 72 1.05 -0.43 3.38
C ALA A 72 1.57 0.83 2.66
N VAL A 73 2.87 1.16 2.80
CA VAL A 73 3.50 2.25 2.06
C VAL A 73 3.54 1.96 0.56
N MET A 74 3.95 0.76 0.17
CA MET A 74 3.95 0.34 -1.24
C MET A 74 2.57 0.48 -1.88
N HIS A 75 1.53 0.08 -1.16
CA HIS A 75 0.14 0.23 -1.61
C HIS A 75 -0.28 1.70 -1.73
N LYS A 76 0.14 2.56 -0.80
CA LYS A 76 -0.12 4.01 -0.88
C LYS A 76 0.56 4.66 -2.08
N LEU A 77 1.83 4.32 -2.33
CA LEU A 77 2.58 4.79 -3.50
C LEU A 77 1.94 4.32 -4.80
N LEU A 78 1.52 3.05 -4.88
CA LEU A 78 0.86 2.51 -6.05
C LEU A 78 -0.42 3.29 -6.39
N ARG A 79 -1.24 3.63 -5.39
CA ARG A 79 -2.44 4.45 -5.59
C ARG A 79 -2.11 5.84 -6.13
N GLN A 80 -1.03 6.46 -5.66
CA GLN A 80 -0.58 7.76 -6.16
C GLN A 80 -0.17 7.66 -7.64
N VAL A 81 0.63 6.65 -8.00
CA VAL A 81 1.04 6.41 -9.40
C VAL A 81 -0.17 6.20 -10.29
N PHE A 82 -1.13 5.36 -9.89
CA PHE A 82 -2.37 5.16 -10.65
C PHE A 82 -3.20 6.43 -10.76
N GLY A 83 -3.27 7.25 -9.71
CA GLY A 83 -3.97 8.53 -9.72
C GLY A 83 -3.38 9.49 -10.76
N VAL A 84 -2.05 9.62 -10.81
CA VAL A 84 -1.33 10.44 -11.78
C VAL A 84 -1.56 9.93 -13.20
N LEU A 85 -1.36 8.62 -13.43
CA LEU A 85 -1.53 8.01 -14.75
C LEU A 85 -2.96 8.12 -15.28
N LYS A 86 -3.97 7.95 -14.41
CA LYS A 86 -5.38 8.03 -14.79
C LYS A 86 -5.83 9.48 -15.04
N SER A 87 -5.33 10.43 -14.25
CA SER A 87 -5.72 11.84 -14.37
C SER A 87 -4.95 12.59 -15.46
N GLN A 88 -3.85 12.05 -15.98
CA GLN A 88 -2.91 12.75 -16.88
C GLN A 88 -2.44 14.10 -16.33
N ARG A 89 -2.54 14.28 -15.00
CA ARG A 89 -2.08 15.46 -14.28
C ARG A 89 -0.85 15.08 -13.47
N SER A 90 0.17 15.94 -13.51
CA SER A 90 1.37 15.74 -12.72
C SER A 90 1.06 15.62 -11.23
N PHE A 91 1.88 14.85 -10.52
CA PHE A 91 1.75 14.68 -9.07
C PHE A 91 1.81 16.04 -8.36
N ASP A 92 0.77 16.37 -7.62
CA ASP A 92 0.72 17.54 -6.72
C ASP A 92 0.79 17.06 -5.26
N PRO A 93 1.84 17.41 -4.51
CA PRO A 93 1.97 17.02 -3.09
C PRO A 93 0.88 17.61 -2.19
N ASN A 94 0.17 18.65 -2.62
CA ASN A 94 -0.89 19.34 -1.88
C ASN A 94 -2.30 19.00 -2.38
N PHE A 95 -2.45 17.98 -3.23
CA PHE A 95 -3.75 17.63 -3.80
C PHE A 95 -4.78 17.26 -2.71
N VAL A 96 -5.76 18.15 -2.49
CA VAL A 96 -6.93 17.91 -1.65
C VAL A 96 -8.07 17.46 -2.55
N GLN A 97 -8.56 16.25 -2.32
CA GLN A 97 -9.73 15.74 -3.04
C GLN A 97 -10.95 16.53 -2.56
N ILE A 98 -11.46 17.44 -3.39
CA ILE A 98 -12.73 18.13 -3.13
C ILE A 98 -13.84 17.07 -3.24
N PRO A 99 -14.66 16.83 -2.19
CA PRO A 99 -15.76 15.88 -2.28
C PRO A 99 -16.79 16.40 -3.29
N SER A 100 -17.24 15.52 -4.18
CA SER A 100 -18.43 15.72 -5.01
C SER A 100 -19.68 15.42 -4.19
#